data_AF-A0A950IIH4-F1
#
_entry.id   AF-A0A950IIH4-F1
#
_cell.length_a   1.000
_cell.length_b   1.000
_cell.length_c   1.000
_cell.angle_alpha   90.00
_cell.angle_beta   90.00
_cell.angle_gamma   90.00
#
_symmetry.space_group_name_H-M   'P 1'
#
loop_
_entity.id
_entity.type
_entity.pdbx_description
1 polymer ?
#
loop_
_entity_poly.entity_id
_entity_poly.type
_entity_poly.pdbx_seq_one_letter_code
_entity_poly.pdbx_strand_id
1 'polypeptide(L)'
;MTTDWLLMRRAAAELERALRGGRVTDVGLLDDGRVGIVFGGLRGSGPRTLAVDAFGTPPLVTLGEQELAAAADPGWLRTAGTTLRGMRLTSVRARRGDRVIVLAVGTSSRFGVETESRLVLELVPRYGNVVLLRERLVVAAAKQFSPADNEARAVQVGLPYEPPPLPEARLDFAAFTRALEGAADMKARTKVLGGYLPLLPRLLAESLAAEADAQTWPSATRLATWFDERANALLASAEANADADDANRPTTTDGPIHVYRDESGAVIAAHVVPLVQFAALAHERAASLLDVFAETRAANVRAVRGDATERRRAALRARIEKRARATADEVAAVTTRVGDAGAREALRASGDALYTHAHEIPVGATSFIPSTNPTLTVALDPDLDAKENAQRYYARYRKAADAVPHLERRREALAARAEALDVLAFEAERADAPTLAELEADLDALEGRPPQRAPQTNGRRRAPLRLDRPSGARIYVGRSPRENAEVTFRIARPDDLWFHARGIPGSHVVLQAPPGEPPHDEDLAAAADLAATHSKAKHAPRVEIDYTERKYVRKQRDAGPGLVWYTNARTRVGRPGQVAT
;
A
#
# COMPACT_ATOMS: atom_id res chain seq x y z
N MET A 1 7.16 2.59 17.49
CA MET A 1 8.28 2.85 18.43
C MET A 1 8.97 4.19 18.18
N THR A 2 9.25 4.95 19.24
CA THR A 2 10.04 6.20 19.22
C THR A 2 11.50 5.92 19.59
N THR A 3 12.46 6.67 19.04
CA THR A 3 13.89 6.56 19.40
C THR A 3 14.41 7.81 20.13
N ASP A 4 15.31 7.60 21.09
CA ASP A 4 16.01 8.64 21.85
C ASP A 4 17.53 8.39 21.89
N TRP A 5 18.27 9.27 22.56
CA TRP A 5 19.72 9.23 22.59
C TRP A 5 20.30 8.09 23.45
N LEU A 6 19.57 7.58 24.45
CA LEU A 6 20.00 6.42 25.24
C LEU A 6 19.93 5.15 24.39
N LEU A 7 18.87 5.04 23.58
CA LEU A 7 18.78 3.99 22.57
C LEU A 7 19.90 4.11 21.52
N MET A 8 20.27 5.32 21.09
CA MET A 8 21.42 5.48 20.18
C MET A 8 22.76 5.11 20.83
N ARG A 9 22.92 5.41 22.13
CA ARG A 9 24.09 4.99 22.91
C ARG A 9 24.19 3.47 22.99
N ARG A 10 23.08 2.81 23.26
CA ARG A 10 23.00 1.34 23.25
C ARG A 10 23.29 0.75 21.87
N ALA A 11 22.71 1.31 20.81
CA ALA A 11 22.97 0.87 19.44
C ALA A 11 24.44 1.06 19.05
N ALA A 12 25.06 2.17 19.45
CA ALA A 12 26.49 2.42 19.23
C ALA A 12 27.38 1.39 19.95
N ALA A 13 27.03 1.01 21.19
CA ALA A 13 27.75 -0.04 21.93
C ALA A 13 27.63 -1.42 21.23
N GLU A 14 26.43 -1.78 20.75
CA GLU A 14 26.23 -3.01 19.97
C GLU A 14 27.00 -3.01 18.64
N LEU A 15 27.02 -1.87 17.95
CA LEU A 15 27.79 -1.70 16.72
C LEU A 15 29.31 -1.75 16.96
N GLU A 16 29.83 -1.13 18.03
CA GLU A 16 31.24 -1.23 18.41
C GLU A 16 31.62 -2.70 18.64
N ARG A 17 30.80 -3.44 19.41
CA ARG A 17 31.05 -4.86 19.67
C ARG A 17 31.06 -5.69 18.37
N ALA A 18 30.12 -5.42 17.47
CA ALA A 18 29.94 -6.21 16.26
C ALA A 18 30.96 -5.88 15.15
N LEU A 19 31.41 -4.63 15.06
CA LEU A 19 32.13 -4.13 13.87
C LEU A 19 33.57 -3.68 14.13
N ARG A 20 33.98 -3.46 15.39
CA ARG A 20 35.32 -2.93 15.68
C ARG A 20 36.42 -3.83 15.12
N GLY A 21 37.40 -3.21 14.46
CA GLY A 21 38.49 -3.89 13.76
C GLY A 21 38.11 -4.39 12.35
N GLY A 22 36.83 -4.40 12.00
CA GLY A 22 36.34 -4.68 10.65
C GLY A 22 36.84 -3.67 9.64
N ARG A 23 37.11 -4.13 8.42
CA ARG A 23 37.54 -3.29 7.30
C ARG A 23 36.33 -2.87 6.48
N VAL A 24 36.19 -1.59 6.18
CA VAL A 24 35.19 -1.10 5.21
C VAL A 24 35.56 -1.63 3.83
N THR A 25 34.76 -2.55 3.30
CA THR A 25 34.97 -3.15 1.97
C THR A 25 34.27 -2.37 0.88
N ASP A 26 33.09 -1.83 1.21
CA ASP A 26 32.29 -1.05 0.29
C ASP A 26 31.31 -0.10 0.99
N VAL A 27 30.85 0.93 0.29
CA VAL A 27 29.86 1.91 0.76
C VAL A 27 29.00 2.33 -0.42
N GLY A 28 27.68 2.26 -0.27
CA GLY A 28 26.74 2.59 -1.34
C GLY A 28 25.29 2.58 -0.86
N LEU A 29 24.34 2.72 -1.77
CA LEU A 29 22.93 2.59 -1.47
C LEU A 29 22.50 1.13 -1.35
N LEU A 30 21.53 0.85 -0.50
CA LEU A 30 20.75 -0.39 -0.52
C LEU A 30 19.57 -0.25 -1.50
N ASP A 31 18.95 -1.37 -1.87
CA ASP A 31 17.78 -1.39 -2.77
C ASP A 31 16.60 -0.53 -2.27
N ASP A 32 16.52 -0.32 -0.96
CA ASP A 32 15.50 0.53 -0.33
C ASP A 32 15.95 1.97 -0.09
N GLY A 33 17.07 2.39 -0.69
CA GLY A 33 17.59 3.76 -0.69
C GLY A 33 18.33 4.18 0.58
N ARG A 34 18.47 3.29 1.57
CA ARG A 34 19.29 3.54 2.77
C ARG A 34 20.78 3.52 2.41
N VAL A 35 21.59 4.17 3.24
CA VAL A 35 23.06 4.15 3.10
C VAL A 35 23.59 2.87 3.73
N GLY A 36 24.27 2.04 2.95
CA GLY A 36 24.93 0.81 3.36
C GLY A 36 26.44 1.00 3.51
N ILE A 37 27.00 0.48 4.61
CA ILE A 37 28.44 0.41 4.85
C ILE A 37 28.79 -1.05 5.11
N VAL A 38 29.55 -1.66 4.21
CA VAL A 38 29.90 -3.07 4.28
C VAL A 38 31.23 -3.24 5.00
N PHE A 39 31.24 -4.06 6.04
CA PHE A 39 32.42 -4.41 6.82
C PHE A 39 32.79 -5.87 6.58
N GLY A 40 34.05 -6.12 6.24
CA GLY A 40 34.64 -7.46 6.10
C GLY A 40 35.81 -7.68 7.07
N GLY A 41 36.29 -8.92 7.13
CA GLY A 41 37.41 -9.30 8.01
C GLY A 41 37.07 -9.25 9.51
N LEU A 42 35.79 -9.39 9.84
CA LEU A 42 35.31 -9.52 11.22
C LEU A 42 35.66 -10.91 11.75
N ARG A 43 36.01 -11.01 13.04
CA ARG A 43 36.37 -12.30 13.64
C ARG A 43 35.12 -13.17 13.78
N GLY A 44 35.19 -14.41 13.29
CA GLY A 44 34.13 -15.42 13.47
C GLY A 44 32.79 -15.09 12.81
N SER A 45 32.75 -14.14 11.89
CA SER A 45 31.53 -13.72 11.18
C SER A 45 31.83 -13.35 9.72
N GLY A 46 30.84 -13.56 8.85
CA GLY A 46 30.90 -13.09 7.46
C GLY A 46 30.83 -11.57 7.35
N PRO A 47 30.84 -11.03 6.12
CA PRO A 47 30.63 -9.60 5.89
C PRO A 47 29.31 -9.13 6.52
N ARG A 48 29.33 -7.95 7.13
CA ARG A 48 28.14 -7.33 7.75
C ARG A 48 27.91 -5.95 7.16
N THR A 49 26.65 -5.61 6.94
CA THR A 49 26.23 -4.34 6.37
C THR A 49 25.51 -3.51 7.43
N LEU A 50 26.11 -2.37 7.78
CA LEU A 50 25.44 -1.33 8.56
C LEU A 50 24.57 -0.52 7.61
N ALA A 51 23.26 -0.63 7.77
CA ALA A 51 22.29 0.17 7.05
C ALA A 51 21.86 1.37 7.90
N VAL A 52 22.05 2.57 7.35
CA VAL A 52 21.71 3.85 8.00
C VAL A 52 20.44 4.41 7.36
N ASP A 53 19.38 4.51 8.16
CA ASP A 53 18.11 5.13 7.78
C ASP A 53 17.99 6.52 8.43
N ALA A 54 18.89 7.44 8.07
CA ALA A 54 18.91 8.80 8.64
C ALA A 54 17.66 9.62 8.28
N PHE A 55 16.93 9.21 7.24
CA PHE A 55 15.75 9.93 6.72
C PHE A 55 14.44 9.20 6.99
N GLY A 56 14.49 8.03 7.61
CA GLY A 56 13.34 7.23 7.98
C GLY A 56 12.53 7.82 9.13
N THR A 57 11.39 7.20 9.41
CA THR A 57 10.53 7.56 10.55
C THR A 57 10.23 6.31 11.38
N PRO A 58 10.85 6.15 12.57
CA PRO A 58 11.93 6.99 13.11
C PRO A 58 13.26 6.77 12.36
N PRO A 59 14.21 7.73 12.41
CA PRO A 59 15.57 7.47 11.97
C PRO A 59 16.22 6.41 12.87
N LEU A 60 16.91 5.45 12.25
CA LEU A 60 17.53 4.33 12.94
C LEU A 60 18.69 3.72 12.14
N VAL A 61 19.38 2.77 12.75
CA VAL A 61 20.40 1.94 12.12
C VAL A 61 20.04 0.47 12.27
N THR A 62 20.38 -0.36 11.29
CA THR A 62 20.24 -1.83 11.38
C THR A 62 21.52 -2.50 10.93
N LEU A 63 21.80 -3.70 11.44
CA LEU A 63 22.99 -4.46 11.08
C LEU A 63 22.62 -5.85 10.55
N GLY A 64 22.91 -6.13 9.29
CA GLY A 64 22.58 -7.42 8.66
C GLY A 64 23.62 -7.86 7.65
N GLU A 65 23.18 -8.61 6.64
CA GLU A 65 24.00 -9.14 5.54
C GLU A 65 23.47 -8.63 4.18
N GLN A 66 22.89 -7.43 4.16
CA GLN A 66 22.31 -6.86 2.94
C GLN A 66 23.38 -6.51 1.92
N GLU A 67 23.08 -6.76 0.64
CA GLU A 67 23.90 -6.32 -0.48
C GLU A 67 23.61 -4.88 -0.86
N LEU A 68 24.62 -4.20 -1.44
CA LEU A 68 24.44 -2.88 -2.03
C LEU A 68 23.68 -3.00 -3.35
N ALA A 69 22.89 -1.99 -3.69
CA ALA A 69 22.16 -1.91 -4.94
C ALA A 69 23.11 -1.74 -6.12
N ALA A 70 22.71 -2.25 -7.30
CA ALA A 70 23.43 -2.00 -8.56
C ALA A 70 23.24 -0.56 -9.10
N ALA A 71 22.47 0.27 -8.41
CA ALA A 71 22.15 1.63 -8.83
C ALA A 71 23.35 2.58 -8.63
N ALA A 72 23.39 3.67 -9.40
CA ALA A 72 24.44 4.67 -9.27
C ALA A 72 24.28 5.46 -7.96
N ASP A 73 25.33 5.46 -7.13
CA ASP A 73 25.36 6.20 -5.87
C ASP A 73 25.40 7.73 -6.06
N PRO A 74 24.80 8.53 -5.18
CA PRO A 74 24.96 9.99 -5.16
C PRO A 74 26.43 10.43 -5.01
N GLY A 75 26.78 11.62 -5.51
CA GLY A 75 28.17 12.10 -5.52
C GLY A 75 28.84 12.17 -4.14
N TRP A 76 28.10 12.59 -3.11
CA TRP A 76 28.61 12.63 -1.73
C TRP A 76 28.92 11.22 -1.20
N LEU A 77 28.11 10.22 -1.57
CA LEU A 77 28.25 8.84 -1.12
C LEU A 77 29.39 8.15 -1.85
N ARG A 78 29.59 8.41 -3.15
CA ARG A 78 30.80 7.98 -3.88
C ARG A 78 32.08 8.54 -3.26
N THR A 79 32.04 9.80 -2.83
CA THR A 79 33.17 10.43 -2.12
C THR A 79 33.42 9.73 -0.77
N ALA A 80 32.35 9.41 -0.03
CA ALA A 80 32.44 8.65 1.19
C ALA A 80 33.02 7.24 0.97
N GLY A 81 32.52 6.49 -0.01
CA GLY A 81 33.04 5.17 -0.35
C GLY A 81 34.51 5.20 -0.75
N THR A 82 34.91 6.12 -1.62
CA THR A 82 36.33 6.27 -2.02
C THR A 82 37.24 6.58 -0.84
N THR A 83 36.77 7.41 0.11
CA THR A 83 37.54 7.80 1.29
C THR A 83 37.64 6.67 2.31
N LEU A 84 36.53 5.98 2.59
CA LEU A 84 36.44 5.01 3.68
C LEU A 84 36.95 3.62 3.28
N ARG A 85 36.94 3.28 1.98
CA ARG A 85 37.29 1.93 1.51
C ARG A 85 38.70 1.53 1.94
N GLY A 86 38.79 0.34 2.52
CA GLY A 86 40.03 -0.22 3.04
C GLY A 86 40.41 0.25 4.44
N MET A 87 39.77 1.28 5.00
CA MET A 87 40.00 1.69 6.39
C MET A 87 39.36 0.70 7.37
N ARG A 88 39.91 0.62 8.58
CA ARG A 88 39.39 -0.21 9.67
C ARG A 88 38.59 0.63 10.65
N LEU A 89 37.48 0.10 11.14
CA LEU A 89 36.70 0.73 12.21
C LEU A 89 37.48 0.69 13.51
N THR A 90 37.78 1.87 14.07
CA THR A 90 38.52 2.02 15.32
C THR A 90 37.60 2.21 16.51
N SER A 91 36.47 2.93 16.34
CA SER A 91 35.44 3.09 17.37
C SER A 91 34.08 3.51 16.80
N VAL A 92 33.04 3.32 17.61
CA VAL A 92 31.65 3.77 17.43
C VAL A 92 31.22 4.46 18.71
N ARG A 93 30.90 5.75 18.64
CA ARG A 93 30.51 6.54 19.82
C ARG A 93 29.19 7.25 19.59
N ALA A 94 28.31 7.25 20.58
CA ALA A 94 27.14 8.13 20.57
C ALA A 94 27.44 9.44 21.32
N ARG A 95 26.87 10.55 20.86
CA ARG A 95 26.92 11.83 21.58
C ARG A 95 25.90 11.81 22.72
N ARG A 96 26.36 12.02 23.95
CA ARG A 96 25.47 12.15 25.12
C ARG A 96 24.45 13.27 24.88
N GLY A 97 23.16 12.98 25.15
CA GLY A 97 22.07 13.94 25.02
C GLY A 97 21.51 14.12 23.60
N ASP A 98 22.08 13.46 22.60
CA ASP A 98 21.69 13.65 21.19
C ASP A 98 21.68 12.33 20.41
N ARG A 99 20.89 12.27 19.34
CA ARG A 99 20.79 11.08 18.47
C ARG A 99 21.86 11.13 17.38
N VAL A 100 23.11 11.23 17.80
CA VAL A 100 24.27 11.28 16.89
C VAL A 100 25.20 10.13 17.19
N ILE A 101 25.50 9.30 16.18
CA ILE A 101 26.48 8.22 16.25
C ILE A 101 27.67 8.59 15.36
N VAL A 102 28.89 8.41 15.84
CA VAL A 102 30.13 8.69 15.13
C VAL A 102 30.92 7.41 14.98
N LEU A 103 31.16 7.01 13.73
CA LEU A 103 32.05 5.91 13.35
C LEU A 103 33.43 6.51 13.05
N ALA A 104 34.43 6.19 13.87
CA ALA A 104 35.81 6.51 13.56
C ALA A 104 36.43 5.35 12.78
N VAL A 105 36.99 5.65 11.61
CA VAL A 105 37.75 4.70 10.79
C VAL A 105 39.14 5.22 10.55
N GLY A 106 40.10 4.31 10.42
CA GLY A 106 41.45 4.71 10.09
C GLY A 106 42.27 3.63 9.41
N THR A 107 43.40 4.05 8.88
CA THR A 107 44.46 3.15 8.42
C THR A 107 45.80 3.72 8.87
N SER A 108 46.71 2.82 9.24
CA SER A 108 48.09 3.16 9.55
C SER A 108 48.96 2.53 8.45
N SER A 109 49.79 3.35 7.81
CA SER A 109 50.76 2.86 6.82
C SER A 109 51.99 2.26 7.50
N ARG A 110 52.75 1.44 6.77
CA ARG A 110 54.06 0.92 7.19
C ARG A 110 55.12 2.00 7.47
N PHE A 111 54.85 3.24 7.08
CA PHE A 111 55.73 4.40 7.27
C PHE A 111 55.24 5.32 8.40
N GLY A 112 54.26 4.88 9.20
CA GLY A 112 53.75 5.63 10.35
C GLY A 112 52.74 6.74 10.03
N VAL A 113 52.38 6.94 8.75
CA VAL A 113 51.28 7.85 8.38
C VAL A 113 49.96 7.24 8.83
N GLU A 114 49.28 7.92 9.75
CA GLU A 114 47.93 7.59 10.18
C GLU A 114 46.94 8.52 9.50
N THR A 115 45.92 7.96 8.87
CA THR A 115 44.79 8.71 8.35
C THR A 115 43.53 8.28 9.08
N GLU A 116 42.86 9.23 9.74
CA GLU A 116 41.56 9.03 10.37
C GLU A 116 40.47 9.75 9.57
N SER A 117 39.32 9.13 9.45
CA SER A 117 38.09 9.74 8.95
C SER A 117 36.93 9.37 9.88
N ARG A 118 35.95 10.27 9.99
CA ARG A 118 34.78 10.04 10.84
C ARG A 118 33.51 10.13 10.02
N LEU A 119 32.64 9.15 10.17
CA LEU A 119 31.30 9.20 9.59
C LEU A 119 30.31 9.49 10.72
N VAL A 120 29.68 10.66 10.65
CA VAL A 120 28.69 11.13 11.61
C VAL A 120 27.29 10.81 11.08
N LEU A 121 26.54 10.06 11.86
CA LEU A 121 25.16 9.67 11.60
C LEU A 121 24.26 10.53 12.50
N GLU A 122 23.62 11.54 11.92
CA GLU A 122 22.61 12.35 12.61
C GLU A 122 21.26 11.65 12.45
N LEU A 123 20.80 10.98 13.50
CA LEU A 123 19.55 10.22 13.56
C LEU A 123 18.44 11.06 14.24
N VAL A 124 18.45 12.36 13.96
CA VAL A 124 17.47 13.32 14.48
C VAL A 124 16.26 13.35 13.54
N PRO A 125 15.02 13.06 14.00
CA PRO A 125 13.81 13.17 13.20
C PRO A 125 13.73 14.52 12.51
N ARG A 126 13.35 14.50 11.22
CA ARG A 126 13.29 15.65 10.30
C ARG A 126 14.64 16.26 9.91
N TYR A 127 15.62 16.25 10.81
CA TYR A 127 16.94 16.86 10.60
C TYR A 127 18.06 15.86 10.29
N GLY A 128 17.73 14.58 10.08
CA GLY A 128 18.74 13.55 9.91
C GLY A 128 19.65 13.79 8.70
N ASN A 129 20.90 13.37 8.85
CA ASN A 129 22.00 13.59 7.91
C ASN A 129 23.08 12.51 8.06
N VAL A 130 23.92 12.37 7.05
CA VAL A 130 25.14 11.55 7.10
C VAL A 130 26.29 12.42 6.63
N VAL A 131 27.31 12.59 7.47
CA VAL A 131 28.39 13.55 7.24
C VAL A 131 29.74 12.84 7.37
N LEU A 132 30.53 12.87 6.30
CA LEU A 132 31.91 12.41 6.30
C LEU A 132 32.82 13.58 6.70
N LEU A 133 33.67 13.32 7.70
CA LEU A 133 34.67 14.25 8.20
C LEU A 133 36.08 13.71 8.00
N ARG A 134 37.01 14.63 7.77
CA ARG A 134 38.44 14.43 7.97
C ARG A 134 38.88 15.39 9.08
N GLU A 135 39.36 14.84 10.18
CA GLU A 135 39.56 15.57 11.44
C GLU A 135 38.25 16.24 11.92
N ARG A 136 38.11 17.55 11.67
CA ARG A 136 36.91 18.35 11.94
C ARG A 136 36.24 18.89 10.69
N LEU A 137 36.86 18.79 9.51
CA LEU A 137 36.35 19.39 8.29
C LEU A 137 35.36 18.47 7.60
N VAL A 138 34.25 19.03 7.12
CA VAL A 138 33.27 18.31 6.30
C VAL A 138 33.87 18.01 4.93
N VAL A 139 33.97 16.73 4.59
CA VAL A 139 34.47 16.24 3.29
C VAL A 139 33.29 15.99 2.34
N ALA A 140 32.23 15.38 2.86
CA ALA A 140 31.00 15.11 2.12
C ALA A 140 29.82 15.04 3.09
N ALA A 141 28.62 15.41 2.64
CA ALA A 141 27.41 15.30 3.43
C ALA A 141 26.22 14.96 2.54
N ALA A 142 25.28 14.18 3.09
CA ALA A 142 24.05 13.82 2.39
C ALA A 142 23.12 15.03 2.21
N LYS A 143 23.08 15.93 3.19
CA LYS A 143 22.45 17.26 3.11
C LYS A 143 23.49 18.33 3.43
N GLN A 144 23.55 19.36 2.58
CA GLN A 144 24.38 20.54 2.79
C GLN A 144 23.50 21.77 2.97
N PHE A 145 23.90 22.65 3.89
CA PHE A 145 23.26 23.93 4.14
C PHE A 145 24.34 24.94 4.52
N SER A 146 24.34 26.09 3.84
CA SER A 146 25.31 27.16 4.07
C SER A 146 24.96 27.96 5.32
N PRO A 147 25.89 28.78 5.85
CA PRO A 147 25.57 29.72 6.94
C PRO A 147 24.41 30.68 6.61
N ALA A 148 24.18 30.99 5.33
CA ALA A 148 23.07 31.83 4.90
C ALA A 148 21.72 31.07 4.89
N ASP A 149 21.74 29.75 4.71
CA ASP A 149 20.52 28.92 4.69
C ASP A 149 20.08 28.51 6.10
N ASN A 150 21.02 28.46 7.04
CA ASN A 150 20.77 28.05 8.42
C ASN A 150 21.74 28.76 9.38
N GLU A 151 21.30 29.90 9.91
CA GLU A 151 22.07 30.71 10.85
C GLU A 151 22.41 29.98 12.16
N ALA A 152 21.61 28.98 12.54
CA ALA A 152 21.82 28.24 13.78
C ALA A 152 22.95 27.20 13.67
N ARG A 153 23.23 26.68 12.47
CA ARG A 153 24.23 25.64 12.22
C ARG A 153 24.46 25.46 10.72
N ALA A 154 25.72 25.40 10.27
CA ALA A 154 26.09 25.07 8.90
C ALA A 154 26.67 23.65 8.76
N VAL A 155 26.38 22.98 7.64
CA VAL A 155 27.05 21.73 7.23
C VAL A 155 27.39 21.88 5.75
N GLN A 156 28.63 22.26 5.46
CA GLN A 156 29.09 22.55 4.12
C GLN A 156 30.52 22.05 3.96
N VAL A 157 30.82 21.48 2.79
CA VAL A 157 32.15 20.96 2.47
C VAL A 157 33.22 22.04 2.66
N GLY A 158 34.31 21.67 3.35
CA GLY A 158 35.43 22.55 3.67
C GLY A 158 35.27 23.33 4.98
N LEU A 159 34.08 23.38 5.58
CA LEU A 159 33.88 24.01 6.89
C LEU A 159 34.05 23.00 8.04
N PRO A 160 34.43 23.47 9.25
CA PRO A 160 34.38 22.65 10.45
C PRO A 160 32.95 22.15 10.73
N TYR A 161 32.84 20.89 11.14
CA TYR A 161 31.58 20.30 11.56
C TYR A 161 31.22 20.74 12.98
N GLU A 162 29.99 21.22 13.12
CA GLU A 162 29.34 21.43 14.40
C GLU A 162 28.21 20.41 14.57
N PRO A 163 28.06 19.76 15.74
CA PRO A 163 26.92 18.89 16.00
C PRO A 163 25.62 19.69 16.19
N PRO A 164 24.44 19.06 16.10
CA PRO A 164 23.18 19.71 16.46
C PRO A 164 23.25 20.33 17.87
N PRO A 165 22.66 21.52 18.09
CA PRO A 165 22.64 22.13 19.42
C PRO A 165 21.82 21.25 20.39
N LEU A 166 22.31 21.11 21.63
CA LEU A 166 21.55 20.44 22.68
C LEU A 166 20.47 21.38 23.22
N PRO A 167 19.33 20.84 23.68
CA PRO A 167 18.32 21.66 24.35
C PRO A 167 18.85 22.18 25.69
N GLU A 168 18.62 23.46 25.95
CA GLU A 168 18.95 24.12 27.23
C GLU A 168 17.80 24.04 28.23
N ALA A 169 18.15 24.06 29.52
CA ALA A 169 17.16 24.07 30.59
C ALA A 169 16.43 25.42 30.59
N ARG A 170 15.10 25.37 30.60
CA ARG A 170 14.24 26.57 30.57
C ARG A 170 13.70 26.93 31.95
N LEU A 171 13.78 25.99 32.90
CA LEU A 171 13.30 26.14 34.26
C LEU A 171 14.46 25.84 35.21
N ASP A 172 14.67 26.72 36.19
CA ASP A 172 15.40 26.37 37.41
C ASP A 172 14.48 25.57 38.36
N PHE A 173 15.01 25.09 39.48
CA PHE A 173 14.24 24.28 40.44
C PHE A 173 13.03 25.02 41.03
N ALA A 174 13.14 26.33 41.25
CA ALA A 174 12.05 27.15 41.78
C ALA A 174 10.93 27.34 40.74
N ALA A 175 11.28 27.63 39.50
CA ALA A 175 10.34 27.74 38.38
C ALA A 175 9.70 26.38 38.04
N PHE A 176 10.45 25.29 38.12
CA PHE A 176 9.96 23.93 37.99
C PHE A 176 8.91 23.60 39.07
N THR A 177 9.22 23.90 40.34
CA THR A 177 8.29 23.69 41.46
C THR A 177 6.97 24.44 41.25
N ARG A 178 7.04 25.73 40.90
CA ARG A 178 5.83 26.54 40.60
C ARG A 178 5.04 26.00 39.41
N ALA A 179 5.73 25.57 38.35
CA ALA A 179 5.08 25.02 37.17
C ALA A 179 4.34 23.69 37.46
N LEU A 180 4.81 22.91 38.44
CA LEU A 180 4.14 21.68 38.87
C LEU A 180 2.82 21.93 39.62
N GLU A 181 2.64 23.07 40.28
CA GLU A 181 1.38 23.43 40.96
C GLU A 181 0.20 23.45 39.97
N GLY A 182 0.45 23.89 38.72
CA GLY A 182 -0.54 23.90 37.64
C GLY A 182 -0.56 22.64 36.77
N ALA A 183 0.31 21.66 37.03
CA ALA A 183 0.44 20.46 36.21
C ALA A 183 -0.52 19.34 36.67
N ALA A 184 -1.77 19.46 36.26
CA ALA A 184 -2.86 18.59 36.72
C ALA A 184 -2.83 17.15 36.18
N ASP A 185 -2.16 16.92 35.05
CA ASP A 185 -2.11 15.60 34.40
C ASP A 185 -0.70 15.17 34.00
N MET A 186 -0.56 13.88 33.68
CA MET A 186 0.63 13.24 33.11
C MET A 186 1.33 14.07 32.03
N LYS A 187 0.56 14.62 31.10
CA LYS A 187 1.08 15.32 29.92
C LYS A 187 1.69 16.66 30.31
N ALA A 188 1.03 17.40 31.21
CA ALA A 188 1.52 18.63 31.77
C ALA A 188 2.79 18.39 32.59
N ARG A 189 2.80 17.37 33.47
CA ARG A 189 3.98 16.98 34.27
C ARG A 189 5.16 16.59 33.39
N THR A 190 4.93 15.79 32.34
CA THR A 190 5.96 15.42 31.34
C THR A 190 6.56 16.66 30.68
N LYS A 191 5.72 17.63 30.27
CA LYS A 191 6.16 18.87 29.63
C LYS A 191 7.00 19.73 30.57
N VAL A 192 6.54 19.89 31.82
CA VAL A 192 7.24 20.67 32.86
C VAL A 192 8.59 20.04 33.18
N LEU A 193 8.64 18.71 33.33
CA LEU A 193 9.87 17.97 33.57
C LEU A 193 10.88 18.12 32.41
N GLY A 194 10.42 18.08 31.15
CA GLY A 194 11.29 18.33 30.00
C GLY A 194 11.82 19.78 29.92
N GLY A 195 11.15 20.75 30.55
CA GLY A 195 11.65 22.12 30.69
C GLY A 195 12.75 22.27 31.75
N TYR A 196 12.71 21.43 32.79
CA TYR A 196 13.68 21.39 33.89
C TYR A 196 14.89 20.51 33.55
N LEU A 197 14.65 19.31 33.00
CA LEU A 197 15.65 18.33 32.59
C LEU A 197 15.57 18.09 31.07
N PRO A 198 16.15 18.98 30.24
CA PRO A 198 16.01 18.94 28.78
C PRO A 198 16.67 17.71 28.11
N LEU A 199 17.62 17.06 28.80
CA LEU A 199 18.28 15.85 28.31
C LEU A 199 17.55 14.56 28.69
N LEU A 200 16.52 14.63 29.54
CA LEU A 200 15.72 13.48 29.90
C LEU A 200 14.86 13.06 28.71
N PRO A 201 15.01 11.83 28.18
CA PRO A 201 14.16 11.36 27.09
C PRO A 201 12.68 11.41 27.44
N ARG A 202 11.86 11.79 26.46
CA ARG A 202 10.41 11.94 26.63
C ARG A 202 9.74 10.71 27.23
N LEU A 203 10.12 9.51 26.80
CA LEU A 203 9.54 8.26 27.32
C LEU A 203 9.86 8.03 28.79
N LEU A 204 11.04 8.47 29.26
CA LEU A 204 11.39 8.42 30.67
C LEU A 204 10.65 9.49 31.48
N ALA A 205 10.50 10.69 30.92
CA ALA A 205 9.69 11.73 31.54
C ALA A 205 8.22 11.30 31.70
N GLU A 206 7.65 10.62 30.70
CA GLU A 206 6.31 10.02 30.77
C GLU A 206 6.24 8.90 31.82
N SER A 207 7.26 8.04 31.91
CA SER A 207 7.32 6.99 32.94
C SER A 207 7.36 7.58 34.36
N LEU A 208 8.15 8.63 34.57
CA LEU A 208 8.25 9.32 35.86
C LEU A 208 6.95 10.02 36.23
N ALA A 209 6.29 10.67 35.26
CA ALA A 209 4.99 11.26 35.51
C ALA A 209 3.95 10.18 35.87
N ALA A 210 4.05 8.97 35.28
CA ALA A 210 3.17 7.85 35.62
C ALA A 210 3.41 7.30 37.02
N GLU A 211 4.69 7.16 37.41
CA GLU A 211 5.08 6.81 38.78
C GLU A 211 4.58 7.85 39.80
N ALA A 212 4.60 9.14 39.44
CA ALA A 212 4.10 10.22 40.29
C ALA A 212 2.58 10.22 40.43
N ASP A 213 1.84 9.94 39.36
CA ASP A 213 0.37 9.89 39.35
C ASP A 213 -0.18 8.71 40.19
N ALA A 214 0.60 7.65 40.37
CA ALA A 214 0.24 6.51 41.22
C ALA A 214 0.30 6.81 42.73
N GLN A 215 0.72 8.01 43.13
CA GLN A 215 0.93 8.40 44.53
C GLN A 215 0.38 9.80 44.81
N THR A 216 0.07 10.08 46.08
CA THR A 216 -0.38 11.41 46.51
C THR A 216 0.80 12.22 47.05
N TRP A 217 0.90 13.48 46.67
CA TRP A 217 2.01 14.36 47.04
C TRP A 217 1.56 15.43 48.04
N PRO A 218 2.24 15.60 49.18
CA PRO A 218 1.87 16.60 50.18
C PRO A 218 1.98 18.05 49.71
N SER A 219 2.87 18.32 48.75
CA SER A 219 3.08 19.65 48.17
C SER A 219 3.79 19.54 46.82
N ALA A 220 3.71 20.61 46.01
CA ALA A 220 4.48 20.71 44.77
C ALA A 220 5.99 20.65 45.01
N THR A 221 6.50 21.20 46.13
CA THR A 221 7.92 21.10 46.51
C THR A 221 8.36 19.65 46.71
N ARG A 222 7.55 18.84 47.41
CA ARG A 222 7.88 17.42 47.63
C ARG A 222 7.86 16.63 46.32
N LEU A 223 6.90 16.92 45.45
CA LEU A 223 6.86 16.34 44.10
C LEU A 223 8.08 16.74 43.26
N ALA A 224 8.47 18.02 43.30
CA ALA A 224 9.62 18.54 42.57
C ALA A 224 10.94 17.89 43.03
N THR A 225 11.18 17.80 44.34
CA THR A 225 12.35 17.11 44.90
C THR A 225 12.39 15.64 44.48
N TRP A 226 11.26 14.95 44.56
CA TRP A 226 11.19 13.55 44.12
C TRP A 226 11.49 13.41 42.62
N PHE A 227 10.92 14.27 41.78
CA PHE A 227 11.22 14.25 40.34
C PHE A 227 12.71 14.46 40.07
N ASP A 228 13.34 15.43 40.75
CA ASP A 228 14.77 15.72 40.58
C ASP A 228 15.64 14.50 40.95
N GLU A 229 15.45 13.94 42.13
CA GLU A 229 16.20 12.77 42.61
C GLU A 229 15.96 11.53 41.74
N ARG A 230 14.68 11.24 41.46
CA ARG A 230 14.26 10.05 40.71
C ARG A 230 14.68 10.13 39.24
N ALA A 231 14.56 11.29 38.60
CA ALA A 231 14.96 11.47 37.21
C ALA A 231 16.48 11.33 37.04
N ASN A 232 17.28 11.92 37.93
CA ASN A 232 18.74 11.78 37.91
C ASN A 232 19.16 10.32 38.14
N ALA A 233 18.56 9.63 39.10
CA ALA A 233 18.83 8.21 39.35
C ALA A 233 18.42 7.32 38.16
N LEU A 234 17.24 7.55 37.58
CA LEU A 234 16.75 6.81 36.41
C LEU A 234 17.63 7.04 35.19
N LEU A 235 18.05 8.29 34.95
CA LEU A 235 18.93 8.63 33.83
C LEU A 235 20.31 7.96 34.00
N ALA A 236 20.90 8.03 35.19
CA ALA A 236 22.16 7.34 35.48
C ALA A 236 22.07 5.83 35.26
N SER A 237 20.98 5.20 35.73
CA SER A 237 20.73 3.77 35.51
C SER A 237 20.56 3.44 34.02
N ALA A 238 19.81 4.26 33.29
CA ALA A 238 19.58 4.03 31.87
C ALA A 238 20.86 4.20 31.04
N GLU A 239 21.72 5.15 31.40
CA GLU A 239 23.04 5.29 30.78
C GLU A 239 23.95 4.09 31.06
N ALA A 240 23.97 3.60 32.30
CA ALA A 240 24.74 2.41 32.66
C ALA A 240 24.24 1.17 31.90
N ASN A 241 22.92 1.02 31.75
CA ASN A 241 22.33 -0.08 30.97
C ASN A 241 22.61 0.06 29.46
N ALA A 242 22.67 1.29 28.94
CA ALA A 242 23.02 1.53 27.54
C ALA A 242 24.48 1.16 27.23
N ASP A 243 25.40 1.37 28.17
CA ASP A 243 26.83 1.05 28.04
C ASP A 243 27.19 -0.39 28.42
N ALA A 244 26.29 -1.11 29.11
CA ALA A 244 26.59 -2.42 29.68
C ALA A 244 27.10 -3.41 28.62
N ASP A 245 28.26 -4.03 28.91
CA ASP A 245 28.78 -5.10 28.08
C ASP A 245 28.18 -6.44 28.50
N ASP A 246 27.16 -6.87 27.75
CA ASP A 246 26.42 -8.10 28.05
C ASP A 246 27.18 -9.39 27.70
N ALA A 247 28.40 -9.29 27.16
CA ALA A 247 29.23 -10.44 26.83
C ALA A 247 29.53 -11.36 28.04
N ASN A 248 29.43 -10.82 29.25
CA ASN A 248 29.66 -11.54 30.51
C ASN A 248 28.39 -11.67 31.39
N ARG A 249 27.22 -11.30 30.86
CA ARG A 249 25.95 -11.46 31.57
C ARG A 249 25.55 -12.93 31.48
N PRO A 250 25.24 -13.63 32.60
CA PRO A 250 24.79 -15.02 32.54
C PRO A 250 23.63 -15.12 31.57
N THR A 251 23.60 -16.21 30.78
CA THR A 251 22.55 -16.58 29.82
C THR A 251 21.25 -16.92 30.55
N THR A 252 20.73 -15.99 31.36
CA THR A 252 19.34 -15.95 31.76
C THR A 252 18.57 -15.22 30.67
N THR A 253 17.30 -15.55 30.56
CA THR A 253 16.32 -15.17 29.53
C THR A 253 16.01 -13.68 29.42
N ASP A 254 16.88 -12.83 29.96
CA ASP A 254 16.59 -11.45 30.35
C ASP A 254 17.53 -10.48 29.61
N GLY A 255 17.31 -10.35 28.29
CA GLY A 255 18.06 -9.43 27.43
C GLY A 255 17.95 -7.96 27.89
N PRO A 256 18.96 -7.11 27.66
CA PRO A 256 19.06 -5.75 28.21
C PRO A 256 17.96 -4.78 27.75
N ILE A 257 17.19 -5.13 26.73
CA ILE A 257 16.19 -4.25 26.14
C ILE A 257 14.80 -4.67 26.60
N HIS A 258 14.07 -3.76 27.24
CA HIS A 258 12.65 -3.92 27.51
C HIS A 258 11.87 -3.62 26.24
N VAL A 259 11.02 -4.54 25.79
CA VAL A 259 10.19 -4.39 24.57
C VAL A 259 8.73 -4.54 24.95
N TYR A 260 7.91 -3.60 24.51
CA TYR A 260 6.48 -3.52 24.79
C TYR A 260 5.69 -3.69 23.50
N ARG A 261 4.76 -4.64 23.48
CA ARG A 261 3.99 -5.04 22.29
C ARG A 261 2.48 -4.90 22.53
N ASP A 262 1.77 -4.53 21.46
CA ASP A 262 0.31 -4.60 21.45
C ASP A 262 -0.20 -6.03 21.23
N GLU A 263 -1.53 -6.19 21.22
CA GLU A 263 -2.21 -7.48 21.02
C GLU A 263 -1.89 -8.13 19.66
N SER A 264 -1.47 -7.34 18.66
CA SER A 264 -1.07 -7.85 17.34
C SER A 264 0.39 -8.34 17.31
N GLY A 265 1.13 -8.13 18.39
CA GLY A 265 2.56 -8.41 18.50
C GLY A 265 3.44 -7.29 17.97
N ALA A 266 2.89 -6.12 17.60
CA ALA A 266 3.67 -5.02 17.06
C ALA A 266 4.43 -4.26 18.17
N VAL A 267 5.68 -3.88 17.91
CA VAL A 267 6.52 -3.14 18.86
C VAL A 267 6.00 -1.70 19.03
N ILE A 268 5.42 -1.43 20.19
CA ILE A 268 4.93 -0.10 20.59
C ILE A 268 6.09 0.75 21.11
N ALA A 269 6.87 0.21 22.05
CA ALA A 269 7.99 0.90 22.67
C ALA A 269 9.13 -0.08 23.00
N ALA A 270 10.35 0.43 23.04
CA ALA A 270 11.48 -0.30 23.60
C ALA A 270 12.41 0.66 24.35
N HIS A 271 13.04 0.20 25.43
CA HIS A 271 13.98 1.01 26.20
C HIS A 271 14.97 0.14 26.99
N VAL A 272 16.07 0.74 27.44
CA VAL A 272 17.09 0.10 28.30
C VAL A 272 16.73 0.08 29.80
N VAL A 273 15.55 0.56 30.14
CA VAL A 273 14.94 0.54 31.49
C VAL A 273 13.44 0.29 31.33
N PRO A 274 12.74 -0.22 32.35
CA PRO A 274 11.31 -0.40 32.27
C PRO A 274 10.57 0.95 32.12
N LEU A 275 9.46 0.92 31.39
CA LEU A 275 8.57 2.05 31.13
C LEU A 275 7.21 1.79 31.76
N VAL A 276 6.90 2.51 32.85
CA VAL A 276 5.73 2.26 33.70
C VAL A 276 4.41 2.54 32.97
N GLN A 277 4.40 3.51 32.07
CA GLN A 277 3.22 3.87 31.27
C GLN A 277 2.75 2.78 30.31
N PHE A 278 3.57 1.75 30.07
CA PHE A 278 3.25 0.62 29.20
C PHE A 278 2.98 -0.69 29.95
N ALA A 279 2.72 -0.63 31.26
CA ALA A 279 2.49 -1.82 32.10
C ALA A 279 1.32 -2.71 31.64
N ALA A 280 0.36 -2.18 30.88
CA ALA A 280 -0.76 -2.94 30.33
C ALA A 280 -0.44 -3.69 29.02
N LEU A 281 0.72 -3.42 28.40
CA LEU A 281 1.15 -4.06 27.16
C LEU A 281 1.89 -5.37 27.46
N ALA A 282 1.97 -6.26 26.45
CA ALA A 282 2.82 -7.43 26.54
C ALA A 282 4.28 -6.97 26.65
N HIS A 283 4.97 -7.41 27.71
CA HIS A 283 6.35 -7.01 28.01
C HIS A 283 7.29 -8.21 27.90
N GLU A 284 8.34 -8.06 27.10
CA GLU A 284 9.42 -9.04 26.96
C GLU A 284 10.79 -8.37 27.05
N ARG A 285 11.83 -9.20 27.10
CA ARG A 285 13.23 -8.76 27.12
C ARG A 285 13.98 -9.26 25.90
N ALA A 286 14.54 -8.34 25.11
CA ALA A 286 15.30 -8.64 23.90
C ALA A 286 16.81 -8.48 24.12
N ALA A 287 17.60 -9.33 23.45
CA ALA A 287 19.06 -9.36 23.57
C ALA A 287 19.75 -8.20 22.83
N SER A 288 19.15 -7.74 21.73
CA SER A 288 19.76 -6.84 20.75
C SER A 288 18.79 -5.73 20.38
N LEU A 289 19.21 -4.48 20.57
CA LEU A 289 18.45 -3.32 20.12
C LEU A 289 18.47 -3.20 18.59
N LEU A 290 19.56 -3.60 17.94
CA LEU A 290 19.66 -3.60 16.47
C LEU A 290 18.64 -4.55 15.82
N ASP A 291 18.30 -5.66 16.48
CA ASP A 291 17.27 -6.59 16.00
C ASP A 291 15.86 -6.01 16.18
N VAL A 292 15.60 -5.36 17.33
CA VAL A 292 14.34 -4.62 17.56
C VAL A 292 14.18 -3.49 16.54
N PHE A 293 15.26 -2.81 16.17
CA PHE A 293 15.25 -1.78 15.12
C PHE A 293 14.95 -2.39 13.74
N ALA A 294 15.55 -3.54 13.41
CA ALA A 294 15.27 -4.25 12.17
C ALA A 294 13.81 -4.70 12.07
N GLU A 295 13.26 -5.25 13.15
CA GLU A 295 11.86 -5.66 13.24
C GLU A 295 10.91 -4.46 13.06
N THR A 296 11.15 -3.39 13.82
CA THR A 296 10.35 -2.15 13.75
C THR A 296 10.36 -1.57 12.33
N ARG A 297 11.53 -1.55 11.68
CA ARG A 297 11.65 -1.07 10.30
C ARG A 297 10.88 -1.95 9.32
N ALA A 298 10.97 -3.27 9.45
CA ALA A 298 10.23 -4.21 8.59
C ALA A 298 8.71 -4.05 8.77
N ALA A 299 8.23 -3.83 9.99
CA ALA A 299 6.83 -3.52 10.26
C ALA A 299 6.40 -2.19 9.61
N ASN A 300 7.18 -1.11 9.77
CA ASN A 300 6.87 0.19 9.19
C ASN A 300 6.82 0.14 7.64
N VAL A 301 7.76 -0.56 7.00
CA VAL A 301 7.72 -0.72 5.53
C VAL A 301 6.48 -1.49 5.08
N ARG A 302 6.09 -2.54 5.80
CA ARG A 302 4.86 -3.29 5.50
C ARG A 302 3.63 -2.40 5.62
N ALA A 303 3.54 -1.61 6.69
CA ALA A 303 2.44 -0.66 6.91
C ALA A 303 2.36 0.38 5.77
N VAL A 304 3.47 1.06 5.45
CA VAL A 304 3.51 2.09 4.39
C VAL A 304 3.16 1.50 3.02
N ARG A 305 3.64 0.29 2.70
CA ARG A 305 3.28 -0.40 1.45
C ARG A 305 1.80 -0.78 1.42
N GLY A 306 1.23 -1.22 2.55
CA GLY A 306 -0.21 -1.45 2.71
C GLY A 306 -1.01 -0.18 2.41
N ASP A 307 -0.67 0.93 3.07
CA ASP A 307 -1.34 2.22 2.89
C ASP A 307 -1.26 2.76 1.45
N ALA A 308 -0.11 2.56 0.79
CA ALA A 308 0.06 2.96 -0.61
C ALA A 308 -0.81 2.11 -1.55
N THR A 309 -0.86 0.79 -1.31
CA THR A 309 -1.71 -0.14 -2.07
C THR A 309 -3.18 0.22 -1.90
N GLU A 310 -3.60 0.55 -0.69
CA GLU A 310 -5.00 0.87 -0.41
C GLU A 310 -5.42 2.23 -0.96
N ARG A 311 -4.53 3.23 -0.91
CA ARG A 311 -4.75 4.51 -1.62
C ARG A 311 -4.89 4.32 -3.13
N ARG A 312 -4.04 3.47 -3.73
CA ARG A 312 -4.13 3.14 -5.16
C ARG A 312 -5.45 2.43 -5.47
N ARG A 313 -5.86 1.47 -4.64
CA ARG A 313 -7.16 0.78 -4.74
C ARG A 313 -8.31 1.78 -4.71
N ALA A 314 -8.34 2.67 -3.73
CA ALA A 314 -9.38 3.69 -3.60
C ALA A 314 -9.44 4.61 -4.82
N ALA A 315 -8.28 5.06 -5.33
CA ALA A 315 -8.21 5.90 -6.53
C ALA A 315 -8.74 5.18 -7.78
N LEU A 316 -8.36 3.92 -7.99
CA LEU A 316 -8.86 3.09 -9.09
C LEU A 316 -10.38 2.88 -8.98
N ARG A 317 -10.89 2.51 -7.80
CA ARG A 317 -12.33 2.32 -7.56
C ARG A 317 -13.12 3.59 -7.86
N ALA A 318 -12.65 4.75 -7.39
CA ALA A 318 -13.31 6.03 -7.67
C ALA A 318 -13.37 6.35 -9.17
N ARG A 319 -12.31 6.03 -9.93
CA ARG A 319 -12.30 6.15 -11.40
C ARG A 319 -13.33 5.23 -12.05
N ILE A 320 -13.34 3.95 -11.68
CA ILE A 320 -14.29 2.94 -12.21
C ILE A 320 -15.72 3.38 -11.92
N GLU A 321 -16.02 3.79 -10.69
CA GLU A 321 -17.35 4.21 -10.26
C GLU A 321 -17.85 5.45 -11.02
N LYS A 322 -16.96 6.45 -11.21
CA LYS A 322 -17.27 7.62 -12.05
C LYS A 322 -17.63 7.21 -13.48
N ARG A 323 -16.91 6.23 -14.05
CA ARG A 323 -17.19 5.77 -15.41
C ARG A 323 -18.44 4.91 -15.50
N ALA A 324 -18.72 4.10 -14.47
CA ALA A 324 -19.94 3.30 -14.37
C ALA A 324 -21.17 4.19 -14.34
N ARG A 325 -21.17 5.25 -13.53
CA ARG A 325 -22.24 6.27 -13.52
C ARG A 325 -22.45 6.90 -14.90
N ALA A 326 -21.39 7.42 -15.52
CA ALA A 326 -21.49 8.04 -16.84
C ALA A 326 -21.99 7.06 -17.92
N THR A 327 -21.65 5.77 -17.80
CA THR A 327 -22.14 4.72 -18.73
C THR A 327 -23.62 4.44 -18.47
N ALA A 328 -24.05 4.36 -17.21
CA ALA A 328 -25.45 4.16 -16.84
C ALA A 328 -26.35 5.31 -17.32
N ASP A 329 -25.90 6.56 -17.17
CA ASP A 329 -26.61 7.75 -17.68
C ASP A 329 -26.78 7.67 -19.21
N GLU A 330 -25.74 7.23 -19.93
CA GLU A 330 -25.78 7.06 -21.38
C GLU A 330 -26.71 5.91 -21.80
N VAL A 331 -26.69 4.78 -21.07
CA VAL A 331 -27.62 3.66 -21.29
C VAL A 331 -29.06 4.12 -21.13
N ALA A 332 -29.37 4.88 -20.07
CA ALA A 332 -30.70 5.42 -19.84
C ALA A 332 -31.14 6.31 -21.01
N ALA A 333 -30.28 7.24 -21.43
CA ALA A 333 -30.57 8.14 -22.55
C ALA A 333 -30.78 7.41 -23.88
N VAL A 334 -29.98 6.38 -24.19
CA VAL A 334 -30.14 5.57 -25.42
C VAL A 334 -31.41 4.72 -25.33
N THR A 335 -31.71 4.14 -24.17
CA THR A 335 -32.91 3.32 -23.95
C THR A 335 -34.18 4.14 -24.16
N THR A 336 -34.24 5.38 -23.65
CA THR A 336 -35.34 6.30 -23.93
C THR A 336 -35.49 6.54 -25.44
N ARG A 337 -34.41 6.83 -26.16
CA ARG A 337 -34.47 7.06 -27.62
C ARG A 337 -34.93 5.83 -28.41
N VAL A 338 -34.54 4.63 -27.98
CA VAL A 338 -35.03 3.37 -28.57
C VAL A 338 -36.54 3.23 -28.32
N GLY A 339 -37.01 3.53 -27.12
CA GLY A 339 -38.44 3.56 -26.78
C GLY A 339 -39.23 4.57 -27.62
N ASP A 340 -38.74 5.81 -27.74
CA ASP A 340 -39.36 6.85 -28.57
C ASP A 340 -39.42 6.44 -30.05
N ALA A 341 -38.36 5.79 -30.55
CA ALA A 341 -38.33 5.24 -31.90
C ALA A 341 -39.26 4.02 -32.06
N GLY A 342 -39.63 3.34 -30.97
CA GLY A 342 -40.66 2.30 -30.93
C GLY A 342 -42.07 2.84 -31.21
N ALA A 343 -42.35 4.09 -30.84
CA ALA A 343 -43.61 4.78 -31.16
C ALA A 343 -43.79 5.10 -32.66
N ARG A 344 -42.85 4.71 -33.52
CA ARG A 344 -42.92 4.86 -34.99
C ARG A 344 -44.12 4.14 -35.62
N GLU A 345 -44.66 3.11 -34.96
CA GLU A 345 -45.84 2.41 -35.48
C GLU A 345 -47.06 3.33 -35.55
N ALA A 346 -47.21 4.28 -34.62
CA ALA A 346 -48.24 5.31 -34.69
C ALA A 346 -48.02 6.28 -35.87
N LEU A 347 -46.76 6.58 -36.23
CA LEU A 347 -46.44 7.38 -37.42
C LEU A 347 -46.80 6.65 -38.72
N ARG A 348 -46.55 5.34 -38.78
CA ARG A 348 -46.93 4.49 -39.92
C ARG A 348 -48.46 4.39 -40.02
N ALA A 349 -49.13 4.07 -38.92
CA ALA A 349 -50.60 4.00 -38.87
C ALA A 349 -51.26 5.33 -39.28
N SER A 350 -50.68 6.47 -38.86
CA SER A 350 -51.12 7.80 -39.31
C SER A 350 -50.93 7.97 -40.81
N GLY A 351 -49.77 7.64 -41.36
CA GLY A 351 -49.51 7.71 -42.80
C GLY A 351 -50.44 6.81 -43.63
N ASP A 352 -50.68 5.58 -43.16
CA ASP A 352 -51.58 4.60 -43.79
C ASP A 352 -53.03 5.10 -43.80
N ALA A 353 -53.49 5.66 -42.68
CA ALA A 353 -54.83 6.21 -42.57
C ALA A 353 -55.05 7.41 -43.51
N LEU A 354 -54.05 8.30 -43.61
CA LEU A 354 -54.12 9.45 -44.53
C LEU A 354 -54.15 9.04 -46.01
N TYR A 355 -53.44 7.96 -46.39
CA TYR A 355 -53.55 7.41 -47.75
C TYR A 355 -54.90 6.74 -48.00
N THR A 356 -55.38 5.96 -47.03
CA THR A 356 -56.62 5.17 -47.16
C THR A 356 -57.84 6.08 -47.25
N HIS A 357 -57.88 7.14 -46.45
CA HIS A 357 -59.01 8.05 -46.31
C HIS A 357 -58.74 9.43 -46.93
N ALA A 358 -57.83 9.53 -47.90
CA ALA A 358 -57.44 10.82 -48.50
C ALA A 358 -58.63 11.66 -49.02
N HIS A 359 -59.68 11.00 -49.48
CA HIS A 359 -60.90 11.62 -50.01
C HIS A 359 -61.85 12.15 -48.92
N GLU A 360 -61.68 11.73 -47.66
CA GLU A 360 -62.50 12.15 -46.51
C GLU A 360 -61.91 13.39 -45.80
N ILE A 361 -60.70 13.82 -46.18
CA ILE A 361 -59.95 14.89 -45.52
C ILE A 361 -60.29 16.24 -46.19
N PRO A 362 -60.91 17.20 -45.48
CA PRO A 362 -61.18 18.53 -46.03
C PRO A 362 -59.89 19.32 -46.30
N VAL A 363 -59.92 20.17 -47.33
CA VAL A 363 -58.82 21.12 -47.62
C VAL A 363 -58.65 22.09 -46.45
N GLY A 364 -57.41 22.30 -45.99
CA GLY A 364 -57.09 23.17 -44.87
C GLY A 364 -57.39 22.59 -43.49
N ALA A 365 -57.70 21.29 -43.38
CA ALA A 365 -57.90 20.64 -42.09
C ALA A 365 -56.61 20.60 -41.26
N THR A 366 -56.71 20.80 -39.95
CA THR A 366 -55.59 20.75 -39.00
C THR A 366 -55.50 19.41 -38.26
N SER A 367 -56.53 18.56 -38.38
CA SER A 367 -56.55 17.21 -37.85
C SER A 367 -57.52 16.31 -38.61
N PHE A 368 -57.33 14.99 -38.49
CA PHE A 368 -58.17 13.97 -39.08
C PHE A 368 -58.33 12.77 -38.14
N ILE A 369 -59.55 12.25 -38.04
CA ILE A 369 -59.88 11.02 -37.30
C ILE A 369 -60.44 10.02 -38.32
N PRO A 370 -59.74 8.92 -38.60
CA PRO A 370 -60.22 7.91 -39.56
C PRO A 370 -61.48 7.22 -39.06
N SER A 371 -62.46 7.05 -39.94
CA SER A 371 -63.70 6.32 -39.63
C SER A 371 -63.45 4.86 -39.22
N THR A 372 -62.39 4.26 -39.74
CA THR A 372 -61.93 2.89 -39.41
C THR A 372 -61.20 2.79 -38.08
N ASN A 373 -60.73 3.91 -37.52
CA ASN A 373 -60.04 3.94 -36.24
C ASN A 373 -60.34 5.23 -35.48
N PRO A 374 -61.49 5.31 -34.78
CA PRO A 374 -61.93 6.51 -34.07
C PRO A 374 -61.03 6.96 -32.92
N THR A 375 -60.09 6.11 -32.48
CA THR A 375 -59.14 6.44 -31.41
C THR A 375 -57.84 7.05 -31.93
N LEU A 376 -57.62 7.03 -33.25
CA LEU A 376 -56.46 7.64 -33.89
C LEU A 376 -56.78 9.08 -34.32
N THR A 377 -56.15 10.06 -33.69
CA THR A 377 -56.19 11.46 -34.15
C THR A 377 -54.87 11.81 -34.82
N VAL A 378 -54.94 12.15 -36.11
CA VAL A 378 -53.78 12.53 -36.93
C VAL A 378 -53.76 14.04 -37.08
N ALA A 379 -52.67 14.70 -36.69
CA ALA A 379 -52.49 16.13 -36.90
C ALA A 379 -52.08 16.41 -38.35
N LEU A 380 -52.63 17.44 -38.96
CA LEU A 380 -52.39 17.81 -40.35
C LEU A 380 -51.75 19.19 -40.45
N ASP A 381 -50.90 19.35 -41.45
CA ASP A 381 -50.48 20.65 -41.94
C ASP A 381 -51.55 21.18 -42.91
N PRO A 382 -52.24 22.29 -42.60
CA PRO A 382 -53.32 22.79 -43.43
C PRO A 382 -52.83 23.31 -44.80
N ASP A 383 -51.53 23.59 -44.93
CA ASP A 383 -50.91 24.07 -46.17
C ASP A 383 -50.52 22.91 -47.12
N LEU A 384 -50.67 21.66 -46.69
CA LEU A 384 -50.32 20.46 -47.46
C LEU A 384 -51.55 19.64 -47.82
N ASP A 385 -51.52 18.96 -48.96
CA ASP A 385 -52.57 17.99 -49.28
C ASP A 385 -52.49 16.71 -48.41
N ALA A 386 -53.50 15.85 -48.49
CA ALA A 386 -53.55 14.61 -47.71
C ALA A 386 -52.36 13.67 -47.99
N LYS A 387 -51.88 13.65 -49.24
CA LYS A 387 -50.78 12.80 -49.69
C LYS A 387 -49.43 13.35 -49.21
N GLU A 388 -49.24 14.65 -49.25
CA GLU A 388 -48.06 15.36 -48.73
C GLU A 388 -47.96 15.23 -47.20
N ASN A 389 -49.09 15.37 -46.49
CA ASN A 389 -49.18 15.05 -45.06
C ASN A 389 -48.82 13.58 -44.79
N ALA A 390 -49.37 12.63 -45.54
CA ALA A 390 -49.01 11.21 -45.42
C ALA A 390 -47.51 10.97 -45.66
N GLN A 391 -46.92 11.61 -46.68
CA GLN A 391 -45.49 11.53 -46.97
C GLN A 391 -44.64 12.09 -45.83
N ARG A 392 -45.06 13.17 -45.17
CA ARG A 392 -44.39 13.73 -43.99
C ARG A 392 -44.37 12.75 -42.82
N TYR A 393 -45.48 12.08 -42.54
CA TYR A 393 -45.55 11.01 -41.54
C TYR A 393 -44.64 9.83 -41.90
N TYR A 394 -44.62 9.42 -43.17
CA TYR A 394 -43.74 8.38 -43.68
C TYR A 394 -42.26 8.75 -43.67
N ALA A 395 -41.91 10.02 -43.87
CA ALA A 395 -40.53 10.51 -43.76
C ALA A 395 -40.04 10.46 -42.31
N ARG A 396 -40.89 10.84 -41.35
CA ARG A 396 -40.61 10.73 -39.91
C ARG A 396 -40.49 9.26 -39.48
N TYR A 397 -41.36 8.39 -39.97
CA TYR A 397 -41.28 6.95 -39.76
C TYR A 397 -39.95 6.38 -40.27
N ARG A 398 -39.56 6.66 -41.52
CA ARG A 398 -38.30 6.19 -42.11
C ARG A 398 -37.09 6.64 -41.30
N LYS A 399 -37.02 7.93 -40.95
CA LYS A 399 -35.94 8.46 -40.10
C LYS A 399 -35.84 7.76 -38.75
N ALA A 400 -36.97 7.45 -38.11
CA ALA A 400 -37.00 6.69 -36.86
C ALA A 400 -36.60 5.23 -37.06
N ALA A 401 -37.07 4.59 -38.13
CA ALA A 401 -36.73 3.21 -38.48
C ALA A 401 -35.23 3.03 -38.76
N ASP A 402 -34.63 3.94 -39.51
CA ASP A 402 -33.20 3.93 -39.87
C ASP A 402 -32.28 4.14 -38.64
N ALA A 403 -32.75 4.88 -37.63
CA ALA A 403 -31.98 5.15 -36.42
C ALA A 403 -31.92 3.95 -35.46
N VAL A 404 -32.94 3.07 -35.44
CA VAL A 404 -33.04 1.97 -34.46
C VAL A 404 -31.85 1.00 -34.51
N PRO A 405 -31.40 0.48 -35.68
CA PRO A 405 -30.25 -0.41 -35.73
C PRO A 405 -28.95 0.21 -35.19
N HIS A 406 -28.80 1.53 -35.25
CA HIS A 406 -27.64 2.21 -34.68
C HIS A 406 -27.78 2.39 -33.16
N LEU A 407 -28.96 2.79 -32.68
CA LEU A 407 -29.23 2.94 -31.24
C LEU A 407 -29.14 1.59 -30.51
N GLU A 408 -29.64 0.52 -31.11
CA GLU A 408 -29.56 -0.84 -30.58
C GLU A 408 -28.11 -1.32 -30.45
N ARG A 409 -27.29 -1.15 -31.49
CA ARG A 409 -25.84 -1.44 -31.42
C ARG A 409 -25.13 -0.60 -30.35
N ARG A 410 -25.51 0.67 -30.19
CA ARG A 410 -24.95 1.53 -29.14
C ARG A 410 -25.35 1.03 -27.75
N ARG A 411 -26.62 0.62 -27.56
CA ARG A 411 -27.13 0.05 -26.32
C ARG A 411 -26.38 -1.22 -25.93
N GLU A 412 -26.17 -2.12 -26.89
CA GLU A 412 -25.39 -3.35 -26.69
C GLU A 412 -23.93 -3.06 -26.29
N ALA A 413 -23.27 -2.14 -26.98
CA ALA A 413 -21.90 -1.74 -26.65
C ALA A 413 -21.79 -1.09 -25.26
N LEU A 414 -22.78 -0.28 -24.87
CA LEU A 414 -22.82 0.34 -23.53
C LEU A 414 -23.13 -0.70 -22.43
N ALA A 415 -23.97 -1.69 -22.71
CA ALA A 415 -24.23 -2.79 -21.80
C ALA A 415 -22.95 -3.62 -21.55
N ALA A 416 -22.24 -3.99 -22.61
CA ALA A 416 -20.94 -4.68 -22.49
C ALA A 416 -19.91 -3.84 -21.73
N ARG A 417 -19.89 -2.51 -21.94
CA ARG A 417 -19.04 -1.60 -21.17
C ARG A 417 -19.40 -1.57 -19.68
N ALA A 418 -20.69 -1.55 -19.35
CA ALA A 418 -21.16 -1.55 -17.97
C ALA A 418 -20.76 -2.85 -17.26
N GLU A 419 -20.90 -4.00 -17.93
CA GLU A 419 -20.45 -5.30 -17.43
C GLU A 419 -18.94 -5.32 -17.17
N ALA A 420 -18.13 -4.83 -18.12
CA ALA A 420 -16.70 -4.71 -17.95
C ALA A 420 -16.30 -3.86 -16.73
N LEU A 421 -17.00 -2.74 -16.50
CA LEU A 421 -16.76 -1.89 -15.34
C LEU A 421 -17.14 -2.57 -14.02
N ASP A 422 -18.21 -3.37 -14.00
CA ASP A 422 -18.60 -4.12 -12.79
C ASP A 422 -17.57 -5.22 -12.45
N VAL A 423 -17.04 -5.91 -13.47
CA VAL A 423 -15.94 -6.86 -13.30
C VAL A 423 -14.69 -6.15 -12.76
N LEU A 424 -14.27 -5.03 -13.36
CA LEU A 424 -13.11 -4.27 -12.89
C LEU A 424 -13.29 -3.78 -11.45
N ALA A 425 -14.49 -3.32 -11.07
CA ALA A 425 -14.79 -2.87 -9.72
C ALA A 425 -14.65 -4.03 -8.70
N PHE A 426 -15.20 -5.20 -9.06
CA PHE A 426 -15.15 -6.40 -8.25
C PHE A 426 -13.70 -6.89 -8.06
N GLU A 427 -12.90 -6.92 -9.12
CA GLU A 427 -11.49 -7.33 -9.05
C GLU A 427 -10.62 -6.32 -8.28
N ALA A 428 -10.85 -5.02 -8.47
CA ALA A 428 -10.10 -3.98 -7.77
C ALA A 428 -10.25 -4.09 -6.24
N GLU A 429 -11.38 -4.56 -5.73
CA GLU A 429 -11.61 -4.74 -4.30
C GLU A 429 -10.70 -5.78 -3.64
N ARG A 430 -10.23 -6.79 -4.39
CA ARG A 430 -9.39 -7.88 -3.85
C ARG A 430 -7.97 -7.91 -4.40
N ALA A 431 -7.68 -7.07 -5.39
CA ALA A 431 -6.38 -7.03 -6.05
C ALA A 431 -5.25 -6.71 -5.08
N ASP A 432 -4.09 -7.33 -5.30
CA ASP A 432 -2.81 -6.93 -4.71
C ASP A 432 -2.16 -5.80 -5.52
N ALA A 433 -1.01 -5.28 -5.08
CA ALA A 433 -0.36 -4.14 -5.73
C ALA A 433 -0.01 -4.38 -7.22
N PRO A 434 0.55 -5.53 -7.63
CA PRO A 434 0.74 -5.85 -9.04
C PRO A 434 -0.57 -5.91 -9.82
N THR A 435 -1.60 -6.60 -9.28
CA THR A 435 -2.89 -6.76 -9.96
C THR A 435 -3.60 -5.40 -10.14
N LEU A 436 -3.49 -4.48 -9.17
CA LEU A 436 -4.04 -3.12 -9.30
C LEU A 436 -3.43 -2.36 -10.49
N ALA A 437 -2.13 -2.52 -10.75
CA ALA A 437 -1.49 -1.90 -11.91
C ALA A 437 -2.01 -2.46 -13.24
N GLU A 438 -2.36 -3.73 -13.26
CA GLU A 438 -2.94 -4.38 -14.45
C GLU A 438 -4.37 -3.89 -14.69
N LEU A 439 -5.19 -3.81 -13.64
CA LEU A 439 -6.57 -3.32 -13.72
C LEU A 439 -6.65 -1.84 -14.15
N GLU A 440 -5.67 -1.02 -13.75
CA GLU A 440 -5.53 0.35 -14.26
C GLU A 440 -5.33 0.38 -15.77
N ALA A 441 -4.45 -0.48 -16.30
CA ALA A 441 -4.21 -0.58 -17.74
C ALA A 441 -5.46 -1.11 -18.49
N ASP A 442 -6.21 -2.04 -17.89
CA ASP A 442 -7.46 -2.56 -18.45
C ASP A 442 -8.55 -1.48 -18.51
N LEU A 443 -8.67 -0.66 -17.46
CA LEU A 443 -9.55 0.51 -17.46
C LEU A 443 -9.14 1.53 -18.53
N ASP A 444 -7.85 1.82 -18.67
CA ASP A 444 -7.32 2.73 -19.68
C ASP A 444 -7.63 2.22 -21.11
N ALA A 445 -7.48 0.92 -21.36
CA ALA A 445 -7.85 0.29 -22.62
C ALA A 445 -9.36 0.41 -22.92
N LEU A 446 -10.22 0.21 -21.91
CA LEU A 446 -11.68 0.41 -22.01
C LEU A 446 -12.05 1.90 -22.26
N GLU A 447 -11.15 2.82 -21.92
CA GLU A 447 -11.27 4.25 -22.22
C GLU A 447 -10.70 4.63 -23.59
N GLY A 448 -10.16 3.68 -24.36
CA GLY A 448 -9.52 3.94 -25.65
C GLY A 448 -8.21 4.74 -25.52
N ARG A 449 -7.60 4.74 -24.33
CA ARG A 449 -6.30 5.38 -24.08
C ARG A 449 -5.19 4.44 -24.55
N PRO A 450 -4.08 4.99 -25.08
CA PRO A 450 -2.94 4.16 -25.46
C PRO A 450 -2.45 3.40 -24.22
N PRO A 451 -2.09 2.11 -24.35
CA PRO A 451 -1.62 1.33 -23.23
C PRO A 451 -0.37 1.98 -22.66
N GLN A 452 -0.43 2.47 -21.43
CA GLN A 452 0.80 2.75 -20.69
C GLN A 452 1.52 1.42 -20.51
N ARG A 453 2.80 1.35 -20.90
CA ARG A 453 3.61 0.15 -20.66
C ARG A 453 3.58 -0.14 -19.17
N ALA A 454 2.88 -1.21 -18.78
CA ALA A 454 2.97 -1.71 -17.42
C ALA A 454 4.45 -1.92 -17.08
N PRO A 455 4.94 -1.45 -15.92
CA PRO A 455 6.29 -1.76 -15.47
C PRO A 455 6.48 -3.27 -15.53
N GLN A 456 7.56 -3.74 -16.17
CA GLN A 456 7.93 -5.16 -16.09
C GLN A 456 8.32 -5.45 -14.65
N THR A 457 7.38 -5.98 -13.88
CA THR A 457 7.69 -6.44 -12.53
C THR A 457 8.47 -7.75 -12.68
N ASN A 458 9.72 -7.76 -12.24
CA ASN A 458 10.58 -8.96 -12.12
C ASN A 458 10.08 -9.94 -11.04
N GLY A 459 8.84 -9.81 -10.57
CA GLY A 459 8.23 -10.73 -9.62
C GLY A 459 7.86 -12.03 -10.32
N ARG A 460 8.27 -13.18 -9.77
CA ARG A 460 7.74 -14.50 -10.15
C ARG A 460 6.20 -14.43 -10.11
N ARG A 461 5.57 -14.50 -11.28
CA ARG A 461 4.12 -14.50 -11.41
C ARG A 461 3.54 -15.66 -10.61
N ARG A 462 2.50 -15.39 -9.82
CA ARG A 462 1.82 -16.43 -9.04
C ARG A 462 1.04 -17.31 -10.03
N ALA A 463 1.20 -18.63 -9.93
CA ALA A 463 0.39 -19.56 -10.72
C ALA A 463 -1.08 -19.51 -10.24
N PRO A 464 -2.06 -19.78 -11.13
CA PRO A 464 -3.45 -19.95 -10.73
C PRO A 464 -3.59 -20.98 -9.60
N LEU A 465 -4.60 -20.80 -8.75
CA LEU A 465 -4.88 -21.76 -7.68
C LEU A 465 -5.22 -23.13 -8.30
N ARG A 466 -4.54 -24.19 -7.84
CA ARG A 466 -4.74 -25.57 -8.30
C ARG A 466 -5.09 -26.46 -7.11
N LEU A 467 -6.17 -27.22 -7.24
CA LEU A 467 -6.56 -28.26 -6.29
C LEU A 467 -6.54 -29.61 -7.01
N ASP A 468 -5.77 -30.54 -6.46
CA ASP A 468 -5.76 -31.94 -6.88
C ASP A 468 -6.83 -32.70 -6.08
N ARG A 469 -7.69 -33.46 -6.75
CA ARG A 469 -8.83 -34.17 -6.14
C ARG A 469 -8.49 -35.64 -5.89
N PRO A 470 -9.09 -36.30 -4.88
CA PRO A 470 -8.89 -37.73 -4.61
C PRO A 470 -9.23 -38.64 -5.79
N SER A 471 -10.18 -38.23 -6.64
CA SER A 471 -10.55 -38.89 -7.90
C SER A 471 -9.47 -38.83 -8.99
N GLY A 472 -8.39 -38.06 -8.78
CA GLY A 472 -7.40 -37.73 -9.81
C GLY A 472 -7.78 -36.55 -10.70
N ALA A 473 -8.95 -35.94 -10.48
CA ALA A 473 -9.35 -34.70 -11.16
C ALA A 473 -8.50 -33.50 -10.69
N ARG A 474 -8.45 -32.44 -11.51
CA ARG A 474 -7.77 -31.18 -11.16
C ARG A 474 -8.68 -29.99 -11.37
N ILE A 475 -8.77 -29.13 -10.36
CA ILE A 475 -9.53 -27.88 -10.43
C ILE A 475 -8.54 -26.70 -10.45
N TYR A 476 -8.70 -25.81 -11.43
CA TYR A 476 -7.96 -24.55 -11.53
C TYR A 476 -8.90 -23.38 -11.31
N VAL A 477 -8.49 -22.42 -10.49
CA VAL A 477 -9.25 -21.19 -10.21
C VAL A 477 -8.40 -19.99 -10.61
N GLY A 478 -8.91 -19.18 -11.54
CA GLY A 478 -8.31 -17.90 -11.88
C GLY A 478 -8.76 -16.82 -10.88
N ARG A 479 -7.82 -16.14 -10.20
CA ARG A 479 -8.13 -15.13 -9.18
C ARG A 479 -7.94 -13.69 -9.66
N SER A 480 -7.68 -13.52 -10.95
CA SER A 480 -7.56 -12.23 -11.63
C SER A 480 -8.01 -12.37 -13.08
N PRO A 481 -8.30 -11.27 -13.81
CA PRO A 481 -8.66 -11.33 -15.22
C PRO A 481 -7.64 -12.06 -16.11
N ARG A 482 -6.35 -11.95 -15.79
CA ARG A 482 -5.28 -12.66 -16.50
C ARG A 482 -5.21 -14.12 -16.13
N GLU A 483 -5.30 -14.45 -14.84
CA GLU A 483 -5.37 -15.85 -14.41
C GLU A 483 -6.62 -16.52 -15.01
N ASN A 484 -7.77 -15.82 -15.07
CA ASN A 484 -8.98 -16.27 -15.75
C ASN A 484 -8.73 -16.60 -17.22
N ALA A 485 -8.05 -15.69 -17.95
CA ALA A 485 -7.68 -15.95 -19.34
C ALA A 485 -6.70 -17.12 -19.48
N GLU A 486 -5.76 -17.27 -18.54
CA GLU A 486 -4.79 -18.36 -18.51
C GLU A 486 -5.45 -19.71 -18.23
N VAL A 487 -6.27 -19.81 -17.18
CA VAL A 487 -6.98 -21.05 -16.85
C VAL A 487 -7.90 -21.47 -17.99
N THR A 488 -8.66 -20.53 -18.57
CA THR A 488 -9.65 -20.83 -19.62
C THR A 488 -9.05 -21.09 -20.99
N PHE A 489 -7.97 -20.38 -21.37
CA PHE A 489 -7.48 -20.41 -22.75
C PHE A 489 -6.09 -21.01 -22.94
N ARG A 490 -5.31 -21.21 -21.86
CA ARG A 490 -3.98 -21.87 -21.94
C ARG A 490 -3.93 -23.21 -21.20
N ILE A 491 -4.51 -23.29 -20.01
CA ILE A 491 -4.47 -24.51 -19.18
C ILE A 491 -5.56 -25.49 -19.59
N ALA A 492 -6.79 -25.01 -19.78
CA ALA A 492 -7.92 -25.84 -20.16
C ALA A 492 -7.79 -26.42 -21.58
N ARG A 493 -8.13 -27.69 -21.69
CA ARG A 493 -8.33 -28.44 -22.94
C ARG A 493 -9.75 -28.20 -23.48
N PRO A 494 -10.03 -28.50 -24.76
CA PRO A 494 -11.34 -28.27 -25.37
C PRO A 494 -12.52 -28.91 -24.62
N ASP A 495 -12.32 -30.12 -24.07
CA ASP A 495 -13.38 -30.91 -23.43
C ASP A 495 -13.35 -30.80 -21.89
N ASP A 496 -12.46 -30.00 -21.33
CA ASP A 496 -12.50 -29.69 -19.89
C ASP A 496 -13.72 -28.82 -19.57
N LEU A 497 -14.27 -28.95 -18.37
CA LEU A 497 -15.45 -28.18 -17.96
C LEU A 497 -15.02 -26.83 -17.37
N TRP A 498 -15.63 -25.76 -17.87
CA TRP A 498 -15.49 -24.40 -17.39
C TRP A 498 -16.72 -24.00 -16.58
N PHE A 499 -16.52 -23.28 -15.47
CA PHE A 499 -17.55 -22.83 -14.53
C PHE A 499 -17.40 -21.34 -14.25
N HIS A 500 -18.53 -20.65 -14.10
CA HIS A 500 -18.60 -19.26 -13.69
C HIS A 500 -19.94 -18.93 -13.04
N ALA A 501 -19.95 -17.96 -12.13
CA ALA A 501 -21.19 -17.51 -11.51
C ALA A 501 -22.11 -16.83 -12.53
N ARG A 502 -23.37 -17.24 -12.58
CA ARG A 502 -24.30 -16.81 -13.62
C ARG A 502 -24.65 -15.33 -13.48
N GLY A 503 -24.35 -14.55 -14.52
CA GLY A 503 -24.74 -13.14 -14.62
C GLY A 503 -24.08 -12.19 -13.60
N ILE A 504 -23.07 -12.65 -12.86
CA ILE A 504 -22.36 -11.84 -11.87
C ILE A 504 -20.84 -12.02 -12.00
N PRO A 505 -20.03 -11.00 -11.69
CA PRO A 505 -18.58 -11.14 -11.70
C PRO A 505 -18.07 -12.26 -10.79
N GLY A 506 -17.11 -13.05 -11.29
CA GLY A 506 -16.48 -14.13 -10.55
C GLY A 506 -15.24 -14.71 -11.22
N SER A 507 -14.57 -15.61 -10.50
CA SER A 507 -13.46 -16.41 -11.04
C SER A 507 -13.92 -17.37 -12.11
N HIS A 508 -13.06 -17.59 -13.11
CA HIS A 508 -13.17 -18.73 -14.01
C HIS A 508 -12.61 -19.95 -13.29
N VAL A 509 -13.41 -21.02 -13.23
CA VAL A 509 -12.98 -22.30 -12.67
C VAL A 509 -12.98 -23.35 -13.77
N VAL A 510 -11.93 -24.15 -13.84
CA VAL A 510 -11.78 -25.24 -14.82
C VAL A 510 -11.61 -26.55 -14.09
N LEU A 511 -12.45 -27.53 -14.40
CA LEU A 511 -12.33 -28.91 -13.96
C LEU A 511 -11.76 -29.76 -15.11
N GLN A 512 -10.57 -30.29 -14.90
CA GLN A 512 -9.98 -31.31 -15.74
C GLN A 512 -10.33 -32.68 -15.15
N ALA A 513 -11.12 -33.44 -15.91
CA ALA A 513 -11.50 -34.80 -15.52
C ALA A 513 -10.26 -35.72 -15.44
N PRO A 514 -10.35 -36.80 -14.64
CA PRO A 514 -9.32 -37.84 -14.65
C PRO A 514 -9.18 -38.47 -16.05
N PRO A 515 -7.99 -38.96 -16.44
CA PRO A 515 -7.79 -39.53 -17.77
C PRO A 515 -8.71 -40.73 -18.04
N GLY A 516 -9.52 -40.66 -19.11
CA GLY A 516 -10.35 -41.78 -19.56
C GLY A 516 -11.69 -41.95 -18.84
N GLU A 517 -12.00 -41.10 -17.86
CA GLU A 517 -13.22 -41.18 -17.06
C GLU A 517 -13.97 -39.84 -17.04
N PRO A 518 -15.32 -39.84 -16.96
CA PRO A 518 -16.08 -38.61 -16.78
C PRO A 518 -15.85 -38.01 -15.38
N PRO A 519 -16.01 -36.68 -15.21
CA PRO A 519 -15.86 -36.05 -13.90
C PRO A 519 -16.93 -36.56 -12.91
N HIS A 520 -16.49 -36.91 -11.69
CA HIS A 520 -17.38 -37.31 -10.60
C HIS A 520 -18.26 -36.13 -10.14
N ASP A 521 -19.47 -36.42 -9.65
CA ASP A 521 -20.38 -35.35 -9.18
C ASP A 521 -19.80 -34.53 -8.04
N GLU A 522 -19.00 -35.14 -7.17
CA GLU A 522 -18.30 -34.44 -6.09
C GLU A 522 -17.31 -33.39 -6.62
N ASP A 523 -16.64 -33.66 -7.74
CA ASP A 523 -15.70 -32.72 -8.35
C ASP A 523 -16.43 -31.60 -9.09
N LEU A 524 -17.58 -31.92 -9.71
CA LEU A 524 -18.50 -30.92 -10.25
C LEU A 524 -19.04 -30.00 -9.15
N ALA A 525 -19.39 -30.56 -7.99
CA ALA A 525 -19.82 -29.82 -6.81
C ALA A 525 -18.71 -28.88 -6.33
N ALA A 526 -17.50 -29.43 -6.15
CA ALA A 526 -16.36 -28.67 -5.66
C ALA A 526 -15.98 -27.51 -6.61
N ALA A 527 -16.02 -27.73 -7.93
CA ALA A 527 -15.77 -26.68 -8.91
C ALA A 527 -16.84 -25.57 -8.85
N ALA A 528 -18.12 -25.93 -8.69
CA ALA A 528 -19.20 -24.97 -8.52
C ALA A 528 -19.10 -24.19 -7.20
N ASP A 529 -18.75 -24.84 -6.10
CA ASP A 529 -18.55 -24.21 -4.79
C ASP A 529 -17.35 -23.25 -4.80
N LEU A 530 -16.28 -23.58 -5.51
CA LEU A 530 -15.15 -22.69 -5.73
C LEU A 530 -15.54 -21.48 -6.59
N ALA A 531 -16.28 -21.68 -7.67
CA ALA A 531 -16.80 -20.58 -8.48
C ALA A 531 -17.71 -19.64 -7.66
N ALA A 532 -18.54 -20.20 -6.78
CA ALA A 532 -19.37 -19.43 -5.85
C ALA A 532 -18.54 -18.65 -4.82
N THR A 533 -17.56 -19.31 -4.20
CA THR A 533 -16.63 -18.72 -3.21
C THR A 533 -15.88 -17.51 -3.77
N HIS A 534 -15.48 -17.58 -5.04
CA HIS A 534 -14.73 -16.52 -5.71
C HIS A 534 -15.60 -15.62 -6.60
N SER A 535 -16.88 -15.44 -6.25
CA SER A 535 -17.81 -14.55 -6.96
C SER A 535 -18.30 -13.37 -6.12
N LYS A 536 -18.99 -12.42 -6.77
CA LYS A 536 -19.66 -11.29 -6.11
C LYS A 536 -20.73 -11.74 -5.11
N ALA A 537 -21.27 -12.93 -5.29
CA ALA A 537 -22.25 -13.55 -4.40
C ALA A 537 -21.63 -14.48 -3.34
N LYS A 538 -20.34 -14.33 -2.99
CA LYS A 538 -19.67 -15.18 -1.98
C LYS A 538 -20.33 -15.21 -0.59
N HIS A 539 -21.18 -14.22 -0.27
CA HIS A 539 -21.93 -14.15 0.99
C HIS A 539 -23.35 -14.72 0.87
N ALA A 540 -23.80 -15.09 -0.34
CA ALA A 540 -25.08 -15.73 -0.53
C ALA A 540 -24.99 -17.20 -0.10
N PRO A 541 -26.06 -17.77 0.50
CA PRO A 541 -26.06 -19.18 0.91
C PRO A 541 -25.98 -20.14 -0.27
N ARG A 542 -26.43 -19.71 -1.46
CA ARG A 542 -26.46 -20.46 -2.71
C ARG A 542 -26.26 -19.51 -3.89
N VAL A 543 -25.49 -19.95 -4.88
CA VAL A 543 -25.21 -19.18 -6.11
C VAL A 543 -25.48 -20.06 -7.32
N GLU A 544 -26.14 -19.52 -8.35
CA GLU A 544 -26.27 -20.20 -9.63
C GLU A 544 -24.95 -20.15 -10.39
N ILE A 545 -24.42 -21.32 -10.76
CA ILE A 545 -23.17 -21.48 -11.47
C ILE A 545 -23.46 -22.11 -12.83
N ASP A 546 -23.10 -21.40 -13.89
CA ASP A 546 -23.14 -21.96 -15.24
C ASP A 546 -21.86 -22.76 -15.48
N TYR A 547 -22.00 -23.88 -16.16
CA TYR A 547 -20.86 -24.68 -16.61
C TYR A 547 -21.08 -25.27 -18.01
N THR A 548 -20.00 -25.37 -18.77
CA THR A 548 -19.97 -25.93 -20.13
C THR A 548 -18.58 -26.43 -20.47
N GLU A 549 -18.44 -27.19 -21.55
CA GLU A 549 -17.12 -27.56 -22.06
C GLU A 549 -16.39 -26.32 -22.60
N ARG A 550 -15.11 -26.20 -22.31
CA ARG A 550 -14.31 -25.02 -22.63
C ARG A 550 -14.33 -24.66 -24.11
N LYS A 551 -14.51 -25.62 -25.03
CA LYS A 551 -14.63 -25.34 -26.48
C LYS A 551 -15.81 -24.44 -26.85
N TYR A 552 -16.85 -24.36 -26.00
CA TYR A 552 -17.99 -23.45 -26.16
C TYR A 552 -17.74 -22.07 -25.56
N VAL A 553 -16.59 -21.84 -24.91
CA VAL A 553 -16.20 -20.55 -24.33
C VAL A 553 -15.30 -19.79 -25.32
N ARG A 554 -15.69 -18.55 -25.64
CA ARG A 554 -14.99 -17.66 -26.57
C ARG A 554 -14.68 -16.33 -25.91
N LYS A 555 -13.49 -15.79 -26.14
CA LYS A 555 -13.14 -14.45 -25.67
C LYS A 555 -13.96 -13.39 -26.41
N GLN A 556 -14.52 -12.42 -25.68
CA GLN A 556 -15.14 -11.25 -26.31
C GLN A 556 -14.04 -10.40 -26.98
N ARG A 557 -14.20 -10.09 -28.28
CA ARG A 557 -13.29 -9.19 -29.00
C ARG A 557 -13.58 -7.75 -28.56
N ASP A 558 -12.53 -6.95 -28.39
CA ASP A 558 -12.59 -5.53 -27.99
C ASP A 558 -13.18 -5.25 -26.58
N ALA A 559 -13.43 -6.29 -25.80
CA ALA A 559 -13.76 -6.19 -24.38
C ALA A 559 -12.50 -6.29 -23.49
N GLY A 560 -12.59 -5.78 -22.26
CA GLY A 560 -11.52 -5.93 -21.25
C GLY A 560 -11.19 -7.41 -20.99
N PRO A 561 -9.99 -7.74 -20.46
CA PRO A 561 -9.63 -9.11 -20.14
C PRO A 561 -10.60 -9.75 -19.13
N GLY A 562 -10.85 -11.05 -19.29
CA GLY A 562 -11.76 -11.82 -18.43
C GLY A 562 -13.17 -12.00 -18.99
N LEU A 563 -13.64 -11.15 -19.91
CA LEU A 563 -14.98 -11.28 -20.49
C LEU A 563 -15.06 -12.36 -21.58
N VAL A 564 -16.08 -13.20 -21.50
CA VAL A 564 -16.27 -14.36 -22.39
C VAL A 564 -17.73 -14.51 -22.82
N TRP A 565 -17.92 -14.97 -24.06
CA TRP A 565 -19.17 -15.56 -24.52
C TRP A 565 -19.13 -17.06 -24.28
N TYR A 566 -20.25 -17.64 -23.85
CA TYR A 566 -20.38 -19.09 -23.74
C TYR A 566 -21.77 -19.54 -24.20
N THR A 567 -21.81 -20.74 -24.79
CA THR A 567 -23.06 -21.40 -25.20
C THR A 567 -23.13 -22.80 -24.59
N ASN A 568 -24.25 -23.50 -24.77
CA ASN A 568 -24.40 -24.88 -24.32
C ASN A 568 -24.14 -25.07 -22.82
N ALA A 569 -24.49 -24.05 -22.01
CA ALA A 569 -24.30 -24.10 -20.57
C ALA A 569 -25.44 -24.85 -19.88
N ARG A 570 -25.06 -25.55 -18.81
CA ARG A 570 -25.96 -26.09 -17.80
C ARG A 570 -25.74 -25.31 -16.52
N THR A 571 -26.77 -25.24 -15.68
CA THR A 571 -26.68 -24.51 -14.40
C THR A 571 -26.72 -25.48 -13.23
N ARG A 572 -25.88 -25.22 -12.22
CA ARG A 572 -25.78 -25.95 -10.96
C ARG A 572 -25.77 -24.95 -9.81
N VAL A 573 -26.21 -25.38 -8.63
CA VAL A 573 -26.05 -24.60 -7.39
C VAL A 573 -24.67 -24.80 -6.80
N GLY A 574 -23.93 -23.71 -6.57
CA GLY A 574 -22.72 -23.67 -5.77
C GLY A 574 -22.96 -23.06 -4.37
N ARG A 575 -22.15 -23.46 -3.40
CA ARG A 575 -22.22 -23.08 -1.98
C ARG A 575 -20.86 -22.52 -1.54
N PRO A 576 -20.75 -21.21 -1.26
CA PRO A 576 -19.51 -20.60 -0.82
C PRO A 576 -18.95 -21.25 0.47
N GLY A 577 -17.62 -21.37 0.56
CA GLY A 577 -16.92 -21.78 1.78
C GLY A 577 -16.98 -23.27 2.15
N GLN A 578 -17.57 -24.13 1.30
CA GLN A 578 -17.61 -25.58 1.53
C GLN A 578 -16.31 -26.31 1.17
N VAL A 579 -15.46 -25.70 0.34
CA VAL A 579 -14.17 -26.25 -0.08
C VAL A 579 -13.07 -25.36 0.47
N ALA A 580 -12.14 -25.93 1.25
CA ALA A 580 -10.96 -25.23 1.72
C ALA A 580 -10.00 -24.98 0.55
N THR A 581 -9.61 -23.72 0.34
CA THR A 581 -8.71 -23.26 -0.72
C THR A 581 -7.27 -23.15 -0.28
#